data_AF-A0A0F3IF34-F1
#
_entry.id   AF-A0A0F3IF34-F1
#
_cell.length_a   1.000
_cell.length_b   1.000
_cell.length_c   1.000
_cell.angle_alpha   90.00
_cell.angle_beta   90.00
_cell.angle_gamma   90.00
#
_symmetry.space_group_name_H-M   'P 1'
#
loop_
_entity.id
_entity.type
_entity.pdbx_description
1 polymer ?
#
loop_
_entity_poly.entity_id
_entity_poly.type
_entity_poly.pdbx_seq_one_letter_code
_entity_poly.pdbx_strand_id
1 'polypeptide(L)' 'PCCGHVAKENRLSQARFECVECGFEENADLVGAINVLRAGHARLACADTSPAVGASGQEPTEATQAIAA' A
#
# COMPACT_ATOMS: atom_id res chain seq x y z
N PRO A 1 -10.72 -0.93 5.72
CA PRO A 1 -12.02 -0.48 5.18
C PRO A 1 -12.58 -1.37 4.05
N CYS A 2 -13.86 -1.75 4.12
CA CYS A 2 -14.53 -2.58 3.11
C CYS A 2 -15.42 -1.79 2.14
N CYS A 3 -15.68 -0.50 2.39
CA CYS A 3 -16.55 0.34 1.57
C CYS A 3 -15.98 0.68 0.18
N GLY A 4 -14.66 0.58 -0.01
CA GLY A 4 -14.01 0.91 -1.28
C GLY A 4 -13.83 2.42 -1.53
N HIS A 5 -14.28 3.28 -0.60
CA HIS A 5 -14.11 4.73 -0.71
C HIS A 5 -12.65 5.15 -0.74
N VAL A 6 -12.30 6.00 -1.71
CA VAL A 6 -10.95 6.54 -1.89
C VAL A 6 -11.00 8.05 -1.78
N ALA A 7 -10.32 8.59 -0.78
CA ALA A 7 -10.19 10.02 -0.55
C ALA A 7 -8.80 10.30 0.03
N LYS A 8 -8.24 11.49 -0.22
CA LYS A 8 -6.92 11.88 0.31
C LYS A 8 -6.97 12.07 1.82
N GLU A 9 -8.11 12.56 2.28
CA GLU A 9 -8.47 12.83 3.67
C GLU A 9 -8.45 11.54 4.50
N ASN A 10 -8.52 10.37 3.87
CA ASN A 10 -8.46 9.09 4.58
C ASN A 10 -7.10 8.84 5.26
N ARG A 11 -6.04 9.54 4.85
CA ARG A 11 -4.69 9.41 5.45
C ARG A 11 -3.99 10.77 5.51
N LEU A 12 -4.35 11.57 6.51
CA LEU A 12 -3.72 12.88 6.75
C LEU A 12 -2.38 12.79 7.50
N SER A 13 -2.09 11.66 8.17
CA SER A 13 -0.83 11.44 8.87
C SER A 13 -0.22 10.09 8.49
N GLN A 14 1.08 9.92 8.78
CA GLN A 14 1.76 8.65 8.48
C GLN A 14 1.14 7.48 9.24
N ALA A 15 0.75 7.67 10.50
CA ALA A 15 0.35 6.60 11.41
C ALA A 15 -1.16 6.35 11.44
N ARG A 16 -2.01 7.32 11.09
CA ARG A 16 -3.48 7.21 11.23
C ARG A 16 -4.17 7.16 9.87
N PHE A 17 -5.08 6.21 9.74
CA PHE A 17 -6.03 6.12 8.64
C PHE A 17 -7.46 6.21 9.20
N GLU A 18 -8.31 7.02 8.60
CA GLU A 18 -9.73 7.13 8.95
C GLU A 18 -10.57 7.33 7.68
N CYS A 19 -11.44 6.38 7.35
CA CYS A 19 -12.27 6.52 6.16
C CYS A 19 -13.39 7.54 6.41
N VAL A 20 -13.39 8.64 5.65
CA VAL A 20 -14.38 9.73 5.82
C VAL A 20 -15.82 9.31 5.47
N GLU A 21 -16.00 8.21 4.75
CA GLU A 21 -17.33 7.70 4.38
C GLU A 21 -17.90 6.72 5.42
N CYS A 22 -17.09 5.77 5.89
CA CYS A 22 -17.59 4.69 6.76
C CYS A 22 -17.07 4.75 8.20
N GLY A 23 -16.24 5.73 8.55
CA GLY A 23 -15.68 5.91 9.89
C GLY A 23 -14.68 4.84 10.33
N PHE A 24 -14.27 3.93 9.44
CA PHE A 24 -13.27 2.92 9.77
C PHE A 24 -11.92 3.58 10.06
N GLU A 25 -11.42 3.40 11.28
CA GLU A 25 -10.14 3.91 11.74
C GLU A 25 -9.18 2.77 12.09
N GLU A 26 -7.92 2.89 11.67
CA GLU A 26 -6.84 1.98 12.02
C GLU A 26 -5.47 2.64 11.76
N ASN A 27 -4.38 1.94 12.09
CA ASN A 27 -3.05 2.36 11.69
C ASN A 27 -2.89 2.33 10.15
N ALA A 28 -2.34 3.39 9.58
CA ALA A 28 -2.26 3.51 8.13
C ALA A 28 -1.30 2.51 7.46
N ASP A 29 -0.25 2.05 8.15
CA ASP A 29 0.65 1.02 7.64
C ASP A 29 -0.04 -0.35 7.61
N LEU A 30 -0.87 -0.67 8.61
CA LEU A 30 -1.72 -1.87 8.61
C LEU A 30 -2.72 -1.84 7.46
N VAL A 31 -3.40 -0.71 7.25
CA VAL A 31 -4.31 -0.52 6.11
C VAL A 31 -3.55 -0.61 4.78
N GLY A 32 -2.33 -0.08 4.73
CA GLY A 32 -1.42 -0.20 3.59
C GLY A 32 -1.12 -1.66 3.24
N ALA A 33 -0.74 -2.47 4.23
CA ALA A 33 -0.48 -3.90 4.05
C ALA A 33 -1.72 -4.66 3.53
N ILE A 34 -2.90 -4.36 4.09
CA ILE A 34 -4.18 -4.94 3.63
C ILE A 34 -4.45 -4.56 2.16
N ASN A 35 -4.22 -3.31 1.78
CA ASN A 35 -4.44 -2.84 0.42
C ASN A 35 -3.47 -3.50 -0.58
N VAL A 36 -2.20 -3.67 -0.21
CA VAL A 36 -1.19 -4.39 -1.02
C VAL A 36 -1.61 -5.85 -1.21
N LEU A 37 -2.02 -6.55 -0.15
CA LEU A 37 -2.48 -7.94 -0.24
C LEU A 37 -3.69 -8.07 -1.18
N ARG A 38 -4.68 -7.18 -1.05
CA ARG A 38 -5.85 -7.15 -1.93
C ARG A 38 -5.47 -6.92 -3.39
N ALA A 39 -4.56 -5.98 -3.66
CA ALA A 39 -4.07 -5.74 -5.02
C ALA A 39 -3.34 -6.97 -5.59
N GLY A 40 -2.54 -7.66 -4.77
CA GLY A 40 -1.88 -8.91 -5.14
C GLY A 40 -2.87 -10.01 -5.51
N HIS A 41 -3.88 -10.25 -4.67
CA HIS A 41 -4.93 -11.23 -4.95
C HIS A 41 -5.72 -10.89 -6.22
N ALA A 42 -6.07 -9.62 -6.43
CA ALA A 42 -6.77 -9.18 -7.65
C ALA A 42 -5.92 -9.45 -8.90
N ARG A 43 -4.61 -9.17 -8.84
CA ARG A 43 -3.68 -9.48 -9.95
C ARG A 43 -3.60 -10.98 -10.24
N LEU A 44 -3.50 -11.82 -9.21
CA LEU A 44 -3.46 -13.27 -9.38
C LEU A 44 -4.78 -13.82 -9.96
N ALA A 45 -5.92 -13.31 -9.50
CA ALA A 45 -7.23 -13.73 -9.98
C ALA A 45 -7.50 -13.31 -11.43
N CYS A 46 -6.96 -12.16 -11.86
CA CYS A 46 -7.12 -11.65 -13.23
C CYS A 46 -5.98 -12.09 -14.18
N ALA A 47 -4.98 -12.81 -13.70
CA ALA A 47 -3.87 -13.24 -14.54
C ALA A 47 -4.29 -14.42 -15.44
N ASP A 48 -4.56 -14.14 -16.73
CA ASP A 48 -4.30 -15.11 -17.78
C ASP A 48 -2.78 -15.37 -17.79
N THR A 49 -2.35 -16.63 -17.71
CA THR A 49 -0.95 -17.04 -17.55
C THR A 49 -0.04 -16.58 -18.70
N SER A 50 0.35 -15.31 -18.73
CA SER A 50 1.34 -14.75 -19.65
C SER A 50 2.48 -14.11 -18.84
N PRO A 51 3.69 -14.68 -18.87
CA PRO A 51 4.76 -14.39 -17.92
C PRO A 51 5.57 -13.13 -18.28
N ALA A 52 4.93 -12.01 -18.61
CA ALA A 52 5.62 -10.85 -19.18
C ALA A 52 5.55 -9.55 -18.35
N VAL A 53 4.93 -9.53 -17.17
CA VAL A 53 4.95 -8.34 -16.31
C VAL A 53 5.60 -8.69 -14.97
N GLY A 54 6.93 -8.83 -15.04
CA GLY A 54 7.78 -9.00 -13.88
C GLY A 54 7.59 -7.83 -12.91
N ALA A 55 7.57 -8.17 -11.63
CA ALA A 55 7.55 -7.25 -10.52
C ALA A 55 8.57 -6.13 -10.70
N SER A 56 8.13 -4.92 -11.02
CA SER A 56 8.88 -3.73 -10.62
C SER A 56 8.75 -3.61 -9.12
N GLY A 57 9.57 -4.39 -8.40
CA GLY A 57 9.86 -4.11 -6.99
C GLY A 57 10.39 -2.68 -6.90
N GLN A 58 10.01 -1.96 -5.85
CA GLN A 58 10.72 -0.74 -5.52
C GLN A 58 12.15 -1.12 -5.17
N GLU A 59 13.12 -0.59 -5.91
CA GLU A 59 14.52 -0.72 -5.54
C GLU A 59 14.72 -0.08 -4.16
N PRO A 60 15.40 -0.73 -3.21
CA PRO A 60 15.77 -0.08 -1.97
C PRO A 60 16.68 1.10 -2.30
N THR A 61 16.25 2.33 -1.97
CA THR A 61 17.16 3.48 -2.01
C THR A 61 18.28 3.18 -1.02
N GLU A 62 19.50 3.00 -1.52
CA GLU A 62 20.70 2.77 -0.73
C GLU A 62 20.87 3.93 0.27
N ALA A 63 20.78 3.64 1.57
CA ALA A 63 21.08 4.60 2.61
C ALA A 63 22.60 4.78 2.67
N THR A 64 23.14 5.78 1.95
CA THR A 64 24.54 6.21 2.13
C THR A 64 24.73 6.73 3.55
N GLN A 65 25.38 5.92 4.40
CA GLN A 65 25.90 6.39 5.68
C GLN A 65 27.21 7.15 5.45
N ALA A 66 27.18 8.46 5.70
CA ALA A 66 28.41 9.23 5.84
C ALA A 66 29.03 8.91 7.20
N ILE A 67 30.13 8.17 7.21
CA ILE A 67 31.00 8.05 8.37
C ILE A 67 31.84 9.32 8.42
N ALA A 68 31.58 10.18 9.40
CA ALA A 68 32.43 11.33 9.71
C ALA A 68 33.69 10.84 10.44
N ALA A 69 34.85 11.34 9.99
CA ALA A 69 36.13 11.26 10.70
C ALA A 69 36.40 12.59 11.42
#